data_AF-A0A9X2LKF2-F1
#
_entry.id   AF-A0A9X2LKF2-F1
#
_cell.length_a   1.000
_cell.length_b   1.000
_cell.length_c   1.000
_cell.angle_alpha   90.00
_cell.angle_beta   90.00
_cell.angle_gamma   90.00
#
_symmetry.space_group_name_H-M   'P 1'
#
loop_
_entity.id
_entity.type
_entity.pdbx_description
1 polymer ?
#
loop_
_entity_poly.entity_id
_entity_poly.type
_entity_poly.pdbx_seq_one_letter_code
_entity_poly.pdbx_strand_id
1 'polypeptide(L)'
;MTEGGAAPEAAHRVCTGITALAAAAWPHAGRLYEGSDFEWSDFDDGLLAKVRPAFPELPPAAVALALRIWGHLHGLISLEVYGHLRAQTTSPDKLFRQELTALIRSLGIAPGN
;
A
#
# COMPACT_ATOMS: atom_id res chain seq x y z
N MET A 1 -12.53 -29.16 13.19
CA MET A 1 -12.73 -28.29 12.01
C MET A 1 -12.38 -26.88 12.47
N THR A 2 -11.24 -26.35 12.05
CA THR A 2 -10.79 -25.00 12.41
C THR A 2 -11.42 -23.99 11.45
N GLU A 3 -12.57 -23.45 11.87
CA GLU A 3 -13.19 -22.28 11.27
C GLU A 3 -12.35 -21.03 11.59
N GLY A 4 -11.37 -20.77 10.72
CA GLY A 4 -10.39 -19.70 10.88
C GLY A 4 -9.20 -19.98 9.98
N GLY A 5 -9.45 -20.01 8.67
CA GLY A 5 -8.48 -20.50 7.69
C GLY A 5 -7.18 -19.69 7.66
N ALA A 6 -6.16 -20.19 6.96
CA ALA A 6 -4.90 -19.47 6.75
C ALA A 6 -5.07 -18.15 5.96
N ALA A 7 -6.22 -17.95 5.30
CA ALA A 7 -6.49 -16.83 4.41
C ALA A 7 -6.75 -15.49 5.13
N PRO A 8 -7.59 -15.39 6.17
CA PRO A 8 -7.81 -14.13 6.89
C PRO A 8 -6.56 -13.67 7.65
N GLU A 9 -5.77 -14.61 8.19
CA GLU A 9 -4.47 -14.29 8.79
C GLU A 9 -3.47 -13.73 7.78
N ALA A 10 -3.37 -14.35 6.60
CA ALA A 10 -2.50 -13.87 5.54
C ALA A 10 -2.90 -12.47 5.06
N ALA A 11 -4.21 -12.23 4.90
CA ALA A 11 -4.73 -10.90 4.57
C ALA A 11 -4.40 -9.87 5.64
N HIS A 12 -4.57 -10.22 6.93
CA HIS A 12 -4.22 -9.33 8.03
C HIS A 12 -2.72 -9.00 8.06
N ARG A 13 -1.84 -9.99 7.86
CA ARG A 13 -0.38 -9.76 7.75
C ARG A 13 -0.02 -8.82 6.61
N VAL A 14 -0.68 -8.95 5.46
CA VAL A 14 -0.44 -8.08 4.29
C VAL A 14 -0.95 -6.66 4.54
N CYS A 15 -2.15 -6.50 5.12
CA CYS A 15 -2.67 -5.20 5.56
C CYS A 15 -1.70 -4.51 6.53
N THR A 16 -1.29 -5.20 7.59
CA THR A 16 -0.36 -4.66 8.58
C THR A 16 1.00 -4.34 7.96
N GLY A 17 1.51 -5.18 7.06
CA GLY A 17 2.77 -4.94 6.36
C GLY A 17 2.73 -3.70 5.47
N ILE A 18 1.64 -3.48 4.73
CA ILE A 18 1.48 -2.30 3.88
C ILE A 18 1.28 -1.03 4.71
N THR A 19 0.51 -1.08 5.80
CA THR A 19 0.37 0.07 6.70
C THR A 19 1.70 0.40 7.39
N ALA A 20 2.47 -0.61 7.81
CA ALA A 20 3.81 -0.41 8.36
C ALA A 20 4.78 0.20 7.33
N LEU A 21 4.70 -0.23 6.07
CA LEU A 21 5.47 0.36 4.97
C LEU A 21 5.11 1.83 4.76
N ALA A 22 3.82 2.16 4.77
CA ALA A 22 3.36 3.55 4.65
C ALA A 22 3.83 4.40 5.84
N ALA A 23 3.75 3.86 7.06
CA ALA A 23 4.26 4.53 8.27
C ALA A 23 5.77 4.78 8.20
N ALA A 24 6.56 3.80 7.74
CA ALA A 24 8.00 3.95 7.55
C ALA A 24 8.37 4.90 6.40
N ALA A 25 7.54 4.98 5.36
CA ALA A 25 7.72 5.90 4.24
C ALA A 25 7.32 7.33 4.59
N TRP A 26 6.43 7.52 5.57
CA TRP A 26 5.82 8.81 5.90
C TRP A 26 6.83 9.94 6.18
N PRO A 27 7.95 9.75 6.91
CA PRO A 27 8.94 10.82 7.12
C PRO A 27 9.59 11.34 5.83
N HIS A 28 9.66 10.51 4.78
CA HIS A 28 10.22 10.87 3.48
C HIS A 28 9.15 11.41 2.54
N ALA A 29 7.98 10.76 2.53
CA ALA A 29 6.88 11.08 1.66
C ALA A 29 6.07 12.28 2.14
N GLY A 30 6.04 12.60 3.44
CA GLY A 30 5.18 13.63 4.02
C GLY A 30 5.32 15.00 3.36
N ARG A 31 6.55 15.36 2.94
CA ARG A 31 6.81 16.60 2.19
C ARG A 31 6.13 16.65 0.81
N LEU A 32 5.85 15.51 0.20
CA LEU A 32 5.14 15.41 -1.08
C LEU A 32 3.62 15.55 -0.91
N TYR A 33 3.13 15.42 0.32
CA TYR A 33 1.72 15.55 0.69
C TYR A 33 1.45 16.80 1.54
N GLU A 34 2.42 17.73 1.65
CA GLU A 34 2.21 19.06 2.23
C GLU A 34 1.21 19.83 1.35
N GLY A 35 0.00 20.09 1.89
CA GLY A 35 -1.11 20.67 1.12
C GLY A 35 -2.14 19.66 0.61
N SER A 36 -2.08 18.41 1.07
CA SER A 36 -3.14 17.44 0.81
C SER A 36 -4.45 17.85 1.50
N ASP A 37 -5.54 17.87 0.74
CA ASP A 37 -6.90 18.18 1.26
C ASP A 37 -7.61 16.96 1.89
N PHE A 38 -6.87 15.90 2.22
CA PHE A 38 -7.49 14.69 2.78
C PHE A 38 -7.84 14.92 4.25
N GLU A 39 -9.11 14.73 4.58
CA GLU A 39 -9.63 14.79 5.93
C GLU A 39 -9.94 13.40 6.47
N TRP A 40 -10.06 13.28 7.79
CA TRP A 40 -10.43 12.00 8.41
C TRP A 40 -11.81 11.51 7.94
N SER A 41 -12.72 12.42 7.62
CA SER A 41 -14.07 12.12 7.11
C SER A 41 -14.09 11.49 5.72
N ASP A 42 -12.99 11.54 4.97
CA ASP A 42 -12.90 10.90 3.66
C ASP A 42 -12.69 9.38 3.75
N PHE A 43 -12.44 8.86 4.95
CA PHE A 43 -12.16 7.44 5.19
C PHE A 43 -13.28 6.77 5.98
N ASP A 44 -13.53 5.50 5.65
CA ASP A 44 -14.51 4.67 6.36
C ASP A 44 -14.12 4.40 7.82
N ASP A 45 -15.10 4.43 8.72
CA ASP A 45 -14.91 4.21 10.16
C ASP A 45 -14.23 2.87 10.48
N GLY A 46 -14.51 1.83 9.71
CA GLY A 46 -13.90 0.51 9.87
C GLY A 46 -12.41 0.47 9.52
N LEU A 47 -11.95 1.35 8.62
CA LEU A 47 -10.54 1.55 8.34
C LEU A 47 -9.89 2.36 9.47
N LEU A 48 -10.51 3.46 9.89
CA LEU A 48 -9.99 4.33 10.94
C LEU A 48 -9.86 3.61 12.29
N ALA A 49 -10.81 2.74 12.62
CA ALA A 49 -10.77 1.91 13.83
C ALA A 49 -9.55 0.98 13.90
N LYS A 50 -8.93 0.65 12.76
CA LYS A 50 -7.72 -0.20 12.69
C LYS A 50 -6.45 0.63 12.63
N VAL A 51 -6.46 1.71 11.86
CA VAL A 51 -5.27 2.55 11.64
C VAL A 51 -4.97 3.40 12.86
N ARG A 52 -5.96 4.05 13.48
CA ARG A 52 -5.73 4.96 14.60
C ARG A 52 -5.08 4.29 15.83
N PRO A 53 -5.51 3.09 16.27
CA PRO A 53 -4.86 2.44 17.41
C PRO A 53 -3.44 1.95 17.09
N ALA A 54 -3.19 1.52 15.86
CA ALA A 54 -1.89 0.99 15.45
C ALA A 54 -0.87 2.09 15.13
N PHE A 55 -1.33 3.25 14.65
CA PHE A 55 -0.49 4.34 14.18
C PHE A 55 -1.12 5.71 14.53
N PRO A 56 -1.14 6.10 15.81
CA PRO A 56 -1.83 7.30 16.27
C PRO A 56 -1.22 8.61 15.74
N GLU A 57 0.07 8.60 15.43
CA GLU A 57 0.83 9.78 14.96
C GLU A 57 0.67 10.05 13.46
N LEU A 58 -0.06 9.20 12.71
CA LEU A 58 -0.22 9.36 11.27
C LEU A 58 -1.35 10.35 10.94
N PRO A 59 -1.11 11.34 10.07
CA PRO A 59 -2.17 12.22 9.56
C PRO A 59 -3.04 11.53 8.49
N PRO A 60 -4.21 12.09 8.13
CA PRO A 60 -5.10 11.49 7.12
C PRO A 60 -4.42 11.27 5.77
N ALA A 61 -3.53 12.19 5.37
CA ALA A 61 -2.74 12.06 4.15
C ALA A 61 -1.84 10.80 4.13
N ALA A 62 -1.39 10.32 5.30
CA ALA A 62 -0.64 9.07 5.39
C ALA A 62 -1.52 7.85 5.14
N VAL A 63 -2.81 7.92 5.52
CA VAL A 63 -3.79 6.87 5.23
C VAL A 63 -4.09 6.81 3.73
N ALA A 64 -4.25 7.97 3.09
CA ALA A 64 -4.36 8.05 1.62
C ALA A 64 -3.13 7.43 0.94
N LEU A 65 -1.92 7.70 1.46
CA LEU A 65 -0.69 7.09 0.95
C LEU A 65 -0.68 5.56 1.10
N ALA A 66 -1.12 5.04 2.24
CA ALA A 66 -1.23 3.60 2.46
C ALA A 66 -2.20 2.94 1.46
N LEU A 67 -3.35 3.56 1.21
CA LEU A 67 -4.33 3.10 0.21
C LEU A 67 -3.77 3.18 -1.22
N ARG A 68 -2.98 4.21 -1.53
CA ARG A 68 -2.31 4.33 -2.83
C ARG A 68 -1.31 3.20 -3.05
N ILE A 69 -0.44 2.93 -2.07
CA ILE A 69 0.52 1.81 -2.11
C ILE A 69 -0.24 0.48 -2.29
N TRP A 70 -1.31 0.28 -1.50
CA TRP A 70 -2.16 -0.90 -1.60
C TRP A 70 -2.75 -1.07 -2.99
N GLY A 71 -3.37 -0.03 -3.55
CA GLY A 71 -4.01 -0.04 -4.87
C GLY A 71 -3.03 -0.37 -6.00
N HIS A 72 -1.83 0.21 -5.99
CA HIS A 72 -0.78 -0.09 -6.97
C HIS A 72 -0.34 -1.56 -6.92
N LEU A 73 -0.08 -2.09 -5.72
CA LEU A 73 0.32 -3.48 -5.55
C LEU A 73 -0.80 -4.45 -5.93
N HIS A 74 -2.03 -4.19 -5.46
CA HIS A 74 -3.18 -5.04 -5.77
C HIS A 74 -3.53 -5.03 -7.26
N GLY A 75 -3.41 -3.89 -7.94
CA GLY A 75 -3.67 -3.79 -9.38
C GLY A 75 -2.76 -4.72 -10.17
N LEU A 76 -1.45 -4.65 -9.94
CA LEU A 76 -0.47 -5.50 -10.62
C LEU A 76 -0.65 -6.98 -10.30
N ILE A 77 -0.83 -7.32 -9.01
CA ILE A 77 -1.05 -8.71 -8.59
C ILE A 77 -2.33 -9.26 -9.20
N SER A 78 -3.42 -8.48 -9.25
CA SER A 78 -4.69 -8.91 -9.84
C SER A 78 -4.53 -9.15 -11.35
N LEU A 79 -3.85 -8.25 -12.06
CA LEU A 79 -3.57 -8.42 -13.48
C LEU A 79 -2.73 -9.67 -13.76
N GLU A 80 -1.82 -10.03 -12.86
CA GLU A 80 -1.03 -11.27 -12.97
C GLU A 80 -1.89 -12.51 -12.70
N VAL A 81 -2.59 -12.54 -11.57
CA VAL A 81 -3.39 -13.70 -11.12
C VAL A 81 -4.52 -14.02 -12.10
N TYR A 82 -5.18 -12.99 -12.64
CA TYR A 82 -6.21 -13.17 -13.66
C TYR A 82 -5.63 -13.44 -15.08
N GLY A 83 -4.31 -13.54 -15.22
CA GLY A 83 -3.65 -13.90 -16.49
C GLY A 83 -3.57 -12.77 -17.52
N HIS A 84 -4.08 -11.58 -17.21
CA HIS A 84 -4.04 -10.42 -18.12
C HIS A 84 -2.60 -10.00 -18.44
N LEU A 85 -1.65 -10.06 -17.50
CA LEU A 85 -0.26 -9.70 -17.78
C LEU A 85 0.43 -10.67 -18.75
N ARG A 86 0.15 -11.97 -18.65
CA ARG A 86 0.77 -12.98 -19.53
C ARG A 86 0.32 -12.85 -20.99
N ALA A 87 -0.87 -12.30 -21.22
CA ALA A 87 -1.35 -11.98 -22.56
C ALA A 87 -0.65 -10.75 -23.16
N GLN A 88 -0.10 -9.86 -22.33
CA GLN A 88 0.40 -8.54 -22.74
C GLN A 88 1.94 -8.43 -22.70
N THR A 89 2.62 -9.25 -21.90
CA THR A 89 4.08 -9.23 -21.77
C THR A 89 4.67 -10.61 -21.51
N THR A 90 5.83 -10.88 -22.10
CA THR A 90 6.64 -12.09 -21.85
C THR A 90 7.55 -11.96 -20.62
N SER A 91 7.57 -10.80 -19.96
CA SER A 91 8.37 -10.54 -18.76
C SER A 91 7.60 -9.71 -17.71
N PRO A 92 6.54 -10.29 -17.10
CA PRO A 92 5.75 -9.61 -16.07
C PRO A 92 6.56 -9.27 -14.82
N ASP A 93 7.61 -10.04 -14.52
CA ASP A 93 8.55 -9.81 -13.43
C ASP A 93 9.29 -8.47 -13.56
N LYS A 94 9.71 -8.12 -14.77
CA LYS A 94 10.40 -6.84 -15.06
C LYS A 94 9.45 -5.67 -14.89
N LEU A 95 8.21 -5.82 -15.33
CA LEU A 95 7.17 -4.80 -15.16
C LEU A 95 6.88 -4.57 -13.67
N PHE A 96 6.68 -5.65 -12.91
CA PHE A 96 6.48 -5.58 -11.46
C PHE A 96 7.63 -4.87 -10.75
N ARG A 97 8.88 -5.22 -11.08
CA ARG A 97 10.07 -4.58 -10.49
C ARG A 97 10.19 -3.09 -10.86
N GLN A 98 9.88 -2.72 -12.11
CA GLN A 98 9.89 -1.32 -12.54
C GLN A 98 8.82 -0.50 -11.81
N GLU A 99 7.62 -1.05 -11.66
CA GLU A 99 6.54 -0.40 -10.92
C GLU A 99 6.87 -0.23 -9.44
N LEU A 100 7.44 -1.25 -8.78
CA LEU A 100 7.94 -1.11 -7.40
C LEU A 100 9.00 -0.02 -7.29
N THR A 101 9.93 0.05 -8.25
CA THR A 101 10.98 1.07 -8.26
C THR A 101 10.39 2.48 -8.45
N ALA A 102 9.41 2.61 -9.35
CA ALA A 102 8.71 3.87 -9.59
C ALA A 102 7.90 4.30 -8.36
N LEU A 103 7.24 3.35 -7.69
CA LEU A 103 6.51 3.57 -6.44
C LEU A 103 7.46 4.07 -5.35
N ILE A 104 8.58 3.38 -5.11
CA ILE A 104 9.61 3.78 -4.13
C ILE A 104 10.12 5.21 -4.40
N ARG A 105 10.44 5.53 -5.66
CA ARG A 105 10.84 6.88 -6.07
C ARG A 105 9.74 7.91 -5.82
N SER A 106 8.48 7.57 -6.11
CA SER A 106 7.34 8.46 -5.86
C SER A 106 7.09 8.73 -4.37
N LEU A 107 7.60 7.88 -3.47
CA LEU A 107 7.58 8.08 -2.03
C LEU A 107 8.73 8.97 -1.53
N GLY A 108 9.59 9.48 -2.43
CA GLY A 108 10.79 10.24 -2.05
C GLY A 108 11.86 9.40 -1.36
N ILE A 109 11.72 8.07 -1.37
CA ILE A 109 12.72 7.13 -0.87
C ILE A 109 13.67 6.88 -2.02
N ALA A 110 14.89 7.43 -1.96
CA ALA A 110 15.92 7.05 -2.90
C ALA A 110 16.27 5.56 -2.68
N PRO A 111 16.35 4.72 -3.73
CA PRO A 111 16.91 3.38 -3.55
C PRO A 111 18.32 3.55 -2.98
N GLY A 112 18.58 2.90 -1.84
CA GLY A 112 19.90 2.93 -1.20
C GLY A 112 20.98 2.51 -2.20
N ASN A 113 22.05 3.31 -2.24
CA ASN A 113 23.21 3.10 -3.09
C ASN A 113 24.07 1.94 -2.60
#